data_AF-A0AAE9NVD0-F1
#
_entry.id   AF-A0AAE9NVD0-F1
#
_cell.length_a   1.000
_cell.length_b   1.000
_cell.length_c   1.000
_cell.angle_alpha   90.00
_cell.angle_beta   90.00
_cell.angle_gamma   90.00
#
_symmetry.space_group_name_H-M   'P 1'
#
loop_
_entity.id
_entity.type
_entity.pdbx_description
1 polymer ?
#
loop_
_entity_poly.entity_id
_entity_poly.type
_entity_poly.pdbx_seq_one_letter_code
_entity_poly.pdbx_strand_id
1 'polypeptide(L)'
;MRNIIMLVLALPLVSFAAINDTNKAAHEICLTEWNITDKAGSTDRDVLEIVNEEVSSFKERGFSLSDFGIDESEYIATSAKIAESFRKDHRSPNRQYDDDVRSTLRELMVPRCVTKVKESLTNH
;
A
#
# COMPACT_ATOMS: atom_id res chain seq x y z
N MET A 1 -15.13 -53.21 -16.46
CA MET A 1 -14.21 -52.05 -16.47
C MET A 1 -15.06 -50.79 -16.40
N ARG A 2 -15.18 -50.17 -15.23
CA ARG A 2 -15.91 -48.91 -15.03
C ARG A 2 -14.93 -47.93 -14.42
N ASN A 3 -14.42 -47.03 -15.25
CA ASN A 3 -13.34 -46.11 -14.90
C ASN A 3 -13.76 -45.20 -13.75
N ILE A 4 -12.91 -45.18 -12.73
CA ILE A 4 -12.92 -44.28 -11.60
C ILE A 4 -12.54 -42.89 -12.14
N ILE A 5 -13.47 -41.94 -12.14
CA ILE A 5 -13.11 -40.53 -12.25
C ILE A 5 -12.81 -40.08 -10.81
N MET A 6 -11.53 -40.15 -10.44
CA MET A 6 -11.02 -39.44 -9.27
C MET A 6 -11.21 -37.94 -9.56
N LEU A 7 -12.20 -37.35 -8.91
CA LEU A 7 -12.31 -35.91 -8.79
C LEU A 7 -11.15 -35.45 -7.90
N VAL A 8 -10.00 -35.15 -8.51
CA VAL A 8 -8.92 -34.44 -7.85
C VAL A 8 -9.44 -33.04 -7.61
N LEU A 9 -10.02 -32.84 -6.43
CA LEU A 9 -10.14 -31.53 -5.80
C LEU A 9 -8.72 -31.01 -5.58
N ALA A 10 -8.12 -30.48 -6.64
CA ALA A 10 -7.05 -29.53 -6.52
C ALA A 10 -7.68 -28.31 -5.84
N LEU A 11 -7.55 -28.28 -4.51
CA LEU A 11 -7.66 -27.04 -3.74
C LEU A 11 -6.89 -25.97 -4.54
N PRO A 12 -7.48 -24.79 -4.80
CA PRO A 12 -6.68 -23.70 -5.31
C PRO A 12 -5.62 -23.45 -4.23
N LEU A 13 -4.40 -23.89 -4.51
CA LEU A 13 -3.20 -23.31 -3.93
C LEU A 13 -3.42 -21.82 -4.14
N VAL A 14 -3.64 -21.08 -3.06
CA VAL A 14 -3.55 -19.62 -3.07
C VAL A 14 -2.13 -19.34 -3.53
N SER A 15 -2.01 -19.18 -4.83
CA SER A 15 -0.74 -19.04 -5.49
C SER A 15 -0.21 -17.70 -5.01
N PHE A 16 0.84 -17.70 -4.18
CA PHE A 16 1.70 -16.54 -3.90
C PHE A 16 2.47 -16.14 -5.18
N ALA A 17 1.77 -16.07 -6.31
CA ALA A 17 2.33 -15.79 -7.62
C ALA A 17 1.67 -14.52 -8.14
N ALA A 18 2.27 -13.37 -7.86
CA ALA A 18 2.03 -12.17 -8.65
C ALA A 18 3.13 -11.09 -8.52
N ILE A 19 4.07 -11.19 -7.58
CA ILE A 19 5.22 -10.28 -7.54
C ILE A 19 6.37 -10.88 -8.35
N ASN A 20 6.38 -10.65 -9.67
CA ASN A 20 7.51 -11.04 -10.54
C ASN A 20 8.74 -10.15 -10.32
N ASP A 21 8.57 -8.97 -9.71
CA ASP A 21 9.63 -8.04 -9.35
C ASP A 21 9.36 -7.45 -7.96
N THR A 22 10.01 -8.02 -6.94
CA THR A 22 9.89 -7.61 -5.53
C THR A 22 10.33 -6.17 -5.31
N ASN A 23 11.31 -5.67 -6.07
CA ASN A 23 11.74 -4.29 -5.93
C ASN A 23 10.66 -3.35 -6.44
N LYS A 24 10.09 -3.64 -7.61
CA LYS A 24 9.01 -2.86 -8.18
C LYS A 24 7.77 -2.87 -7.28
N ALA A 25 7.33 -4.03 -6.83
CA ALA A 25 6.16 -4.16 -5.97
C ALA A 25 6.34 -3.44 -4.63
N ALA A 26 7.49 -3.62 -3.97
CA ALA A 26 7.80 -2.90 -2.74
C ALA A 26 7.85 -1.38 -2.94
N HIS A 27 8.40 -0.92 -4.07
CA HIS A 27 8.42 0.50 -4.39
C HIS A 27 7.01 1.07 -4.55
N GLU A 28 6.15 0.37 -5.28
CA GLU A 28 4.81 0.83 -5.63
C GLU A 28 3.87 0.92 -4.43
N ILE A 29 3.89 -0.07 -3.52
CA ILE A 29 3.09 0.01 -2.29
C ILE A 29 3.58 1.15 -1.38
N CYS A 30 4.90 1.35 -1.28
CA CYS A 30 5.48 2.44 -0.48
C CYS A 30 5.23 3.83 -1.08
N LEU A 31 5.19 3.94 -2.41
CA LEU A 31 4.77 5.18 -3.07
C LEU A 31 3.28 5.45 -2.87
N THR A 32 2.45 4.41 -2.87
CA THR A 32 1.00 4.54 -2.60
C THR A 32 0.77 5.08 -1.19
N GLU A 33 1.40 4.48 -0.17
CA GLU A 33 1.39 4.99 1.21
C GLU A 33 1.88 6.44 1.35
N TRP A 34 2.96 6.77 0.64
CA TRP A 34 3.48 8.12 0.58
C TRP A 34 2.47 9.10 -0.03
N ASN A 35 1.88 8.76 -1.19
CA ASN A 35 0.92 9.63 -1.87
C ASN A 35 -0.32 9.89 -1.01
N ILE A 36 -0.82 8.88 -0.29
CA ILE A 36 -1.91 9.05 0.66
C ILE A 36 -1.53 10.11 1.70
N THR A 37 -0.35 9.95 2.30
CA THR A 37 0.16 10.84 3.36
C THR A 37 0.38 12.26 2.85
N ASP A 38 0.99 12.40 1.66
CA ASP A 38 1.26 13.68 1.01
C ASP A 38 -0.04 14.41 0.65
N LYS A 39 -0.96 13.74 -0.06
CA LYS A 39 -2.28 14.32 -0.41
C LYS A 39 -3.07 14.69 0.84
N ALA A 40 -3.00 13.88 1.91
CA ALA A 40 -3.66 14.19 3.16
C ALA A 40 -3.03 15.41 3.85
N GLY A 41 -1.70 15.53 3.84
CA GLY A 41 -0.96 16.65 4.43
C GLY A 41 -1.09 17.96 3.65
N SER A 42 -1.28 17.89 2.32
CA SER A 42 -1.26 19.05 1.42
C SER A 42 -2.65 19.55 0.98
N THR A 43 -3.74 18.81 1.27
CA THR A 43 -5.10 19.16 0.82
C THR A 43 -6.15 19.04 1.91
N ASP A 44 -7.29 19.74 1.73
CA ASP A 44 -8.50 19.62 2.56
C ASP A 44 -9.44 18.48 2.12
N ARG A 45 -9.05 17.67 1.14
CA ARG A 45 -9.89 16.59 0.63
C ARG A 45 -10.19 15.57 1.73
N ASP A 46 -11.31 14.87 1.59
CA ASP A 46 -11.65 13.78 2.50
C ASP A 46 -10.55 12.70 2.46
N VAL A 47 -10.11 12.25 3.65
CA VAL A 47 -9.00 11.28 3.74
C VAL A 47 -9.39 9.94 3.18
N LEU A 48 -10.63 9.49 3.43
CA LEU A 48 -11.11 8.21 2.93
C LEU A 48 -11.22 8.24 1.40
N GLU A 49 -11.63 9.36 0.80
CA GLU A 49 -11.60 9.56 -0.65
C GLU A 49 -10.18 9.45 -1.21
N ILE A 50 -9.20 10.12 -0.59
CA ILE A 50 -7.78 10.03 -0.99
C ILE A 50 -7.29 8.57 -0.94
N VAL A 51 -7.57 7.85 0.15
CA VAL A 51 -7.15 6.46 0.31
C VAL A 51 -7.76 5.56 -0.77
N ASN A 52 -9.06 5.69 -1.02
CA ASN A 52 -9.74 4.89 -2.05
C ASN A 52 -9.22 5.21 -3.47
N GLU A 53 -8.90 6.47 -3.76
CA GLU A 53 -8.29 6.88 -5.03
C GLU A 53 -6.92 6.22 -5.21
N GLU A 54 -6.05 6.28 -4.20
CA GLU A 54 -4.71 5.69 -4.27
C GLU A 54 -4.74 4.16 -4.34
N VAL A 55 -5.65 3.50 -3.60
CA VAL A 55 -5.87 2.04 -3.71
C VAL A 55 -6.38 1.67 -5.10
N SER A 56 -7.30 2.45 -5.67
CA SER A 56 -7.80 2.21 -7.03
C SER A 56 -6.67 2.38 -8.05
N SER A 57 -5.86 3.44 -7.91
CA SER A 57 -4.72 3.71 -8.79
C SER A 57 -3.64 2.62 -8.68
N PHE A 58 -3.41 2.07 -7.48
CA PHE A 58 -2.51 0.95 -7.26
C PHE A 58 -2.97 -0.31 -8.03
N LYS A 59 -4.27 -0.59 -8.02
CA LYS A 59 -4.88 -1.67 -8.80
C LYS A 59 -4.79 -1.43 -10.30
N GLU A 60 -5.02 -0.21 -10.77
CA GLU A 60 -4.87 0.17 -12.19
C GLU A 60 -3.43 -0.01 -12.69
N ARG A 61 -2.43 0.15 -11.82
CA ARG A 61 -1.02 -0.17 -12.12
C ARG A 61 -0.71 -1.67 -12.14
N GLY A 62 -1.71 -2.52 -11.86
CA GLY A 62 -1.63 -3.98 -11.94
C GLY A 62 -1.19 -4.67 -10.66
N PHE A 63 -1.26 -4.00 -9.51
CA PHE A 63 -0.91 -4.59 -8.22
C PHE A 63 -2.16 -4.96 -7.41
N SER A 64 -2.05 -6.00 -6.58
CA SER A 64 -3.05 -6.31 -5.57
C SER A 64 -2.45 -6.24 -4.18
N LEU A 65 -3.20 -5.68 -3.22
CA LEU A 65 -2.81 -5.70 -1.80
C LEU A 65 -2.67 -7.15 -1.27
N SER A 66 -3.46 -8.07 -1.82
CA SER A 66 -3.36 -9.50 -1.50
C SER A 66 -2.00 -10.10 -1.84
N ASP A 67 -1.28 -9.53 -2.82
CA ASP A 67 0.06 -10.00 -3.22
C ASP A 67 1.09 -9.77 -2.11
N PHE A 68 0.76 -8.91 -1.14
CA PHE A 68 1.53 -8.60 0.06
C PHE A 68 0.93 -9.24 1.31
N GLY A 69 -0.12 -10.07 1.17
CA GLY A 69 -0.85 -10.64 2.31
C GLY A 69 -1.67 -9.62 3.10
N ILE A 70 -2.01 -8.49 2.49
CA ILE A 70 -2.72 -7.38 3.14
C ILE A 70 -4.23 -7.46 2.79
N ASP A 71 -5.08 -7.40 3.81
CA ASP A 71 -6.52 -7.22 3.61
C ASP A 71 -6.83 -5.77 3.21
N GLU A 72 -7.60 -5.59 2.15
CA GLU A 72 -7.89 -4.27 1.61
C GLU A 72 -8.73 -3.41 2.56
N SER A 73 -9.69 -3.99 3.27
CA SER A 73 -10.53 -3.22 4.19
C SER A 73 -9.74 -2.76 5.41
N GLU A 74 -8.84 -3.61 5.90
CA GLU A 74 -7.90 -3.28 6.98
C GLU A 74 -6.89 -2.22 6.52
N TYR A 75 -6.37 -2.34 5.31
CA TYR A 75 -5.48 -1.35 4.70
C TYR A 75 -6.15 0.02 4.63
N ILE A 76 -7.35 0.09 4.03
CA ILE A 76 -8.09 1.35 3.88
C ILE A 76 -8.34 2.00 5.25
N ALA A 77 -8.84 1.24 6.23
CA ALA A 77 -9.13 1.75 7.55
C ALA A 77 -7.87 2.26 8.28
N THR A 78 -6.78 1.50 8.17
CA THR A 78 -5.50 1.82 8.82
C THR A 78 -4.83 3.03 8.17
N SER A 79 -4.72 3.07 6.85
CA SER A 79 -4.12 4.17 6.10
C SER A 79 -4.93 5.46 6.30
N ALA A 80 -6.27 5.39 6.34
CA ALA A 80 -7.09 6.57 6.65
C ALA A 80 -6.80 7.13 8.05
N LYS A 81 -6.76 6.27 9.08
CA LYS A 81 -6.43 6.68 10.45
C LYS A 81 -5.03 7.30 10.56
N ILE A 82 -4.03 6.71 9.90
CA ILE A 82 -2.65 7.21 9.90
C ILE A 82 -2.58 8.57 9.19
N ALA A 83 -3.22 8.69 8.03
CA ALA A 83 -3.23 9.91 7.23
C ALA A 83 -3.95 11.08 7.95
N GLU A 84 -5.04 10.82 8.66
CA GLU A 84 -5.69 11.82 9.52
C GLU A 84 -4.77 12.30 10.65
N SER A 85 -4.09 11.37 11.32
CA SER A 85 -3.12 11.72 12.35
C SER A 85 -1.98 12.57 11.78
N PHE A 86 -1.45 12.16 10.62
CA PHE A 86 -0.39 12.89 9.94
C PHE A 86 -0.83 14.32 9.58
N ARG A 87 -2.01 14.48 8.98
CA ARG A 87 -2.60 15.79 8.64
C ARG A 87 -2.70 16.67 9.88
N LYS A 88 -3.19 16.14 10.99
CA LYS A 88 -3.31 16.89 12.26
C LYS A 88 -1.94 17.39 12.77
N ASP A 89 -0.91 16.57 12.64
CA ASP A 89 0.43 16.88 13.16
C ASP A 89 1.24 17.84 12.28
N HIS A 90 0.99 17.84 10.96
CA HIS A 90 1.80 18.57 9.97
C HIS A 90 1.07 19.75 9.34
N ARG A 91 -0.26 19.80 9.41
CA ARG A 91 -1.09 20.90 8.88
C ARG A 91 -1.74 21.74 9.99
N SER A 92 -1.24 21.63 11.21
CA SER A 92 -1.59 22.54 12.31
C SER A 92 -1.27 23.99 11.90
N PRO A 93 -2.07 25.00 12.27
CA PRO A 93 -1.89 26.40 11.83
C PRO A 93 -0.50 27.00 12.06
N ASN A 94 0.34 26.37 12.89
CA ASN A 94 1.70 26.81 13.21
C ASN A 94 2.81 25.96 12.56
N ARG A 95 2.48 25.01 11.68
CA ARG A 95 3.45 24.17 10.95
C ARG A 95 3.16 24.21 9.46
N GLN A 96 4.19 24.50 8.67
CA GLN A 96 4.13 24.46 7.22
C GLN A 96 4.47 23.04 6.77
N TYR A 97 3.51 22.37 6.13
CA TYR A 97 3.77 21.21 5.29
C TYR A 97 4.11 21.73 3.88
N ASP A 98 5.30 22.30 3.75
CA ASP A 98 5.79 22.90 2.50
C ASP A 98 6.56 21.89 1.64
N ASP A 99 7.01 22.33 0.46
CA ASP A 99 7.70 21.49 -0.51
C ASP A 99 9.00 20.87 0.03
N ASP A 100 9.73 21.60 0.87
CA ASP A 100 11.00 21.14 1.44
C ASP A 100 10.76 20.05 2.49
N VAL A 101 9.81 20.26 3.40
CA VAL A 101 9.37 19.26 4.39
C VAL A 101 8.85 18.03 3.68
N ARG A 102 8.05 18.22 2.64
CA ARG A 102 7.50 17.13 1.83
C ARG A 102 8.60 16.31 1.14
N SER A 103 9.56 16.95 0.47
CA SER A 103 10.67 16.23 -0.18
C SER A 103 11.51 15.46 0.83
N THR A 104 11.84 16.10 1.95
CA THR A 104 12.61 15.48 3.04
C THR A 104 11.91 14.24 3.59
N LEU A 105 10.61 14.33 3.86
CA LEU A 105 9.85 13.18 4.37
C LEU A 105 9.77 12.06 3.34
N ARG A 106 9.57 12.37 2.06
CA ARG A 106 9.56 11.37 0.99
C ARG A 106 10.88 10.61 0.92
N GLU A 107 12.00 11.34 0.93
CA GLU A 107 13.36 10.79 0.86
C GLU A 107 13.70 9.90 2.06
N LEU A 108 13.13 10.19 3.24
CA LEU A 108 13.33 9.39 4.44
C LEU A 108 12.39 8.17 4.53
N MET A 109 11.12 8.36 4.16
CA MET A 109 10.07 7.35 4.39
C MET A 109 10.03 6.28 3.31
N VAL A 110 10.09 6.67 2.03
CA VAL A 110 9.90 5.72 0.92
C VAL A 110 11.01 4.66 0.90
N PRO A 111 12.31 5.01 0.96
CA PRO A 111 13.37 3.99 0.94
C PRO A 111 13.30 3.05 2.15
N ARG A 112 12.99 3.58 3.33
CA ARG A 112 12.86 2.78 4.55
C ARG A 112 11.67 1.81 4.48
N CYS A 113 10.54 2.27 3.94
CA CYS A 113 9.40 1.42 3.66
C CYS A 113 9.78 0.29 2.70
N VAL A 114 10.46 0.61 1.59
CA VAL A 114 10.86 -0.38 0.58
C VAL A 114 11.74 -1.46 1.19
N THR A 115 12.73 -1.09 2.01
CA THR A 115 13.57 -2.07 2.71
C THR A 115 12.73 -3.02 3.57
N LYS A 116 11.80 -2.48 4.37
CA LYS A 116 10.95 -3.31 5.24
C LYS A 116 9.99 -4.22 4.47
N VAL A 117 9.37 -3.71 3.42
CA VAL A 117 8.47 -4.52 2.58
C VAL A 117 9.25 -5.65 1.92
N LYS A 118 10.46 -5.37 1.40
CA LYS A 118 11.33 -6.41 0.84
C LYS A 118 11.70 -7.46 1.87
N GLU A 119 12.12 -7.07 3.07
CA GLU A 119 12.42 -8.00 4.18
C GLU A 119 11.20 -8.88 4.48
N SER A 120 10.00 -8.31 4.51
CA SER A 120 8.76 -9.04 4.73
C SER A 120 8.49 -10.05 3.60
N LEU A 121 8.66 -9.64 2.35
CA LEU A 121 8.39 -10.49 1.19
C LEU A 121 9.43 -11.60 0.98
N THR A 122 10.65 -11.44 1.48
CA THR A 122 11.71 -12.47 1.36
C THR A 122 11.76 -13.47 2.51
N ASN A 123 11.17 -13.14 3.66
CA ASN A 123 11.20 -13.97 4.87
C ASN A 123 9.94 -14.87 5.03
N HIS A 124 9.09 -14.91 4.00
CA HIS A 124 7.92 -15.78 3.87
C HIS A 124 8.08 -16.70 2.65
#